data_AF-W6UJC1-F1
#
_entry.id   AF-W6UJC1-F1
#
_cell.length_a   1.000
_cell.length_b   1.000
_cell.length_c   1.000
_cell.angle_alpha   90.00
_cell.angle_beta   90.00
_cell.angle_gamma   90.00
#
_symmetry.space_group_name_H-M   'P 1'
#
loop_
_entity.id
_entity.type
_entity.pdbx_description
1 polymer ?
#
loop_
_entity_poly.entity_id
_entity_poly.type
_entity_poly.pdbx_seq_one_letter_code
_entity_poly.pdbx_strand_id
1 'polypeptide(L)'
;MGCVISCGLKLILQVLNTVLCVAFLAVAVFGILLKSSKSIVQQLLSKIFDQFNIGDEDLRQLARFVTENADGIAITLVVVGLGLATLCFIGCIASCCGCNILLKIYAFILIVILVVEIIAVSVVFSDSTKLASLIVKEMETLLESFNGTSKEEKMSTAVWTVAMTGSTCCGMDGYGDFEKLNKSLPLQCCNMTAISCDSKTAQSVSVPGCRDKIVKFAADNMMTFMYISIAAILLEGALIVIVMLLIFL
;
A
#
# COMPACT_ATOMS: atom_id res chain seq x y z
N MET A 1 13.37 -34.75 -24.94
CA MET A 1 13.83 -33.64 -24.08
C MET A 1 12.71 -32.67 -23.71
N GLY A 2 11.72 -32.39 -24.57
CA GLY A 2 10.62 -31.44 -24.27
C GLY A 2 9.74 -31.78 -23.05
N CYS A 3 9.47 -33.07 -22.78
CA CYS A 3 8.61 -33.48 -21.67
C CYS A 3 9.19 -33.13 -20.28
N VAL A 4 10.51 -33.24 -20.10
CA VAL A 4 11.18 -32.89 -18.84
C VAL A 4 11.20 -31.38 -18.61
N ILE A 5 11.41 -30.60 -19.68
CA ILE A 5 11.40 -29.13 -19.63
C ILE A 5 10.01 -28.59 -19.32
N SER A 6 8.96 -29.11 -19.99
CA SER A 6 7.57 -28.73 -19.72
C SER A 6 7.16 -29.07 -18.28
N CYS A 7 7.55 -30.25 -17.77
CA CYS A 7 7.27 -30.65 -16.39
C CYS A 7 7.96 -29.73 -15.36
N GLY A 8 9.25 -29.42 -15.55
CA GLY A 8 9.98 -28.51 -14.68
C GLY A 8 9.39 -27.10 -14.67
N LEU A 9 8.99 -26.59 -15.83
CA LEU A 9 8.44 -25.26 -15.99
C LEU A 9 7.04 -25.12 -15.35
N LYS A 10 6.19 -26.15 -15.46
CA LYS A 10 4.91 -26.22 -14.73
C LYS A 10 5.13 -26.23 -13.23
N LEU A 11 6.13 -26.98 -12.75
CA LEU A 11 6.47 -27.03 -11.33
C LEU A 11 6.95 -25.67 -10.81
N ILE A 12 7.80 -24.97 -11.56
CA ILE A 12 8.24 -23.61 -11.20
C ILE A 12 7.04 -22.66 -11.13
N LEU A 13 6.19 -22.64 -12.18
CA LEU A 13 5.01 -21.77 -12.21
C LEU A 13 4.04 -22.08 -11.06
N GLN A 14 3.85 -23.37 -10.75
CA GLN A 14 3.00 -23.83 -9.66
C GLN A 14 3.54 -23.36 -8.30
N VAL A 15 4.84 -23.54 -8.05
CA VAL A 15 5.47 -23.13 -6.79
C VAL A 15 5.38 -21.61 -6.61
N LEU A 16 5.74 -20.83 -7.63
CA LEU A 16 5.67 -19.37 -7.56
C LEU A 16 4.24 -18.87 -7.30
N ASN A 17 3.26 -19.33 -8.08
CA ASN A 17 1.86 -18.93 -7.88
C ASN A 17 1.29 -19.42 -6.55
N THR A 18 1.71 -20.59 -6.05
CA THR A 18 1.27 -21.09 -4.75
C THR A 18 1.81 -20.22 -3.62
N VAL A 19 3.11 -19.87 -3.66
CA VAL A 19 3.73 -18.98 -2.66
C VAL A 19 3.06 -17.60 -2.68
N LEU A 20 2.86 -17.02 -3.86
CA LEU A 20 2.18 -15.72 -4.01
C LEU A 20 0.72 -15.79 -3.55
N CYS A 21 -0.01 -16.84 -3.90
CA CYS A 21 -1.39 -17.05 -3.47
C CYS A 21 -1.49 -17.11 -1.94
N VAL A 22 -0.63 -17.88 -1.28
CA VAL A 22 -0.58 -17.97 0.18
C VAL A 22 -0.24 -16.62 0.80
N ALA A 23 0.72 -15.87 0.23
CA ALA A 23 1.07 -14.55 0.71
C ALA A 23 -0.12 -13.56 0.59
N PHE A 24 -0.82 -13.52 -0.55
CA PHE A 24 -1.96 -12.64 -0.75
C PHE A 24 -3.19 -13.04 0.07
N LEU A 25 -3.40 -14.34 0.30
CA LEU A 25 -4.40 -14.83 1.25
C LEU A 25 -4.06 -14.42 2.67
N ALA A 26 -2.80 -14.48 3.09
CA ALA A 26 -2.38 -14.00 4.39
C ALA A 26 -2.63 -12.49 4.57
N VAL A 27 -2.38 -11.68 3.53
CA VAL A 27 -2.72 -10.26 3.49
C VAL A 27 -4.23 -10.03 3.63
N ALA A 28 -5.05 -10.79 2.90
CA ALA A 28 -6.51 -10.69 2.99
C ALA A 28 -7.02 -11.11 4.38
N VAL A 29 -6.52 -12.22 4.93
CA VAL A 29 -6.84 -12.69 6.28
C VAL A 29 -6.45 -11.64 7.32
N PHE A 30 -5.26 -11.05 7.19
CA PHE A 30 -4.83 -9.96 8.05
C PHE A 30 -5.81 -8.77 7.97
N GLY A 31 -6.24 -8.37 6.76
CA GLY A 31 -7.29 -7.37 6.60
C GLY A 31 -8.62 -7.72 7.29
N ILE A 32 -9.09 -8.98 7.20
CA ILE A 32 -10.30 -9.44 7.90
C ILE A 32 -10.11 -9.37 9.43
N LEU A 33 -8.93 -9.74 9.92
CA LEU A 33 -8.58 -9.69 11.34
C LEU A 33 -8.53 -8.23 11.84
N LEU A 34 -8.03 -7.30 11.01
CA LEU A 34 -8.08 -5.87 11.28
C LEU A 34 -9.52 -5.38 11.52
N LYS A 35 -10.47 -5.85 10.70
CA LYS A 35 -11.89 -5.49 10.83
C LYS A 35 -12.60 -6.14 12.02
N SER A 36 -12.19 -7.33 12.44
CA SER A 36 -12.99 -8.17 13.36
C SER A 36 -12.92 -7.71 14.82
N SER A 37 -11.72 -7.42 15.36
CA SER A 37 -11.64 -6.85 16.72
C SER A 37 -10.31 -6.16 17.03
N LYS A 38 -10.39 -5.04 17.77
CA LYS A 38 -9.23 -4.27 18.24
C LYS A 38 -8.24 -5.11 19.07
N SER A 39 -8.75 -6.03 19.88
CA SER A 39 -7.91 -6.91 20.71
C SER A 39 -7.09 -7.90 19.86
N ILE A 40 -7.66 -8.43 18.78
CA ILE A 40 -6.93 -9.32 17.86
C ILE A 40 -5.86 -8.55 17.12
N VAL A 41 -6.16 -7.32 16.68
CA VAL A 41 -5.18 -6.44 16.01
C VAL A 41 -3.97 -6.19 16.90
N GLN A 42 -4.18 -5.80 18.16
CA GLN A 42 -3.08 -5.54 19.08
C GLN A 42 -2.22 -6.79 19.34
N GLN A 43 -2.84 -7.95 19.52
CA GLN A 43 -2.11 -9.21 19.69
C GLN A 43 -1.32 -9.61 18.44
N LEU A 44 -1.87 -9.43 17.24
CA LEU A 44 -1.18 -9.76 15.99
C LEU A 44 -0.03 -8.81 15.71
N LEU A 45 -0.24 -7.51 15.91
CA LEU A 45 0.82 -6.53 15.72
C LEU A 45 1.97 -6.84 16.69
N SER A 46 1.72 -6.99 18.00
CA SER A 46 2.81 -7.34 18.94
C SER A 46 3.62 -8.57 18.50
N LYS A 47 2.97 -9.65 18.04
CA LYS A 47 3.67 -10.85 17.51
C LYS A 47 4.47 -10.61 16.24
N ILE A 48 3.93 -9.84 15.28
CA ILE A 48 4.63 -9.53 14.03
C ILE A 48 5.89 -8.72 14.34
N PHE A 49 5.79 -7.71 15.20
CA PHE A 49 6.90 -6.81 15.49
C PHE A 49 7.98 -7.46 16.36
N ASP A 50 7.62 -8.34 17.30
CA ASP A 50 8.56 -9.21 18.01
C ASP A 50 9.37 -10.10 17.04
N GLN A 51 8.73 -10.58 15.96
CA GLN A 51 9.40 -11.39 14.94
C GLN A 51 10.41 -10.59 14.10
N PHE A 52 10.18 -9.29 13.90
CA PHE A 52 11.03 -8.42 13.08
C PHE A 52 12.00 -7.53 13.88
N ASN A 53 12.03 -7.64 15.22
CA ASN A 53 12.91 -6.90 16.13
C ASN A 53 12.89 -5.36 15.90
N ILE A 54 11.69 -4.81 15.73
CA ILE A 54 11.45 -3.38 15.47
C ILE A 54 11.30 -2.64 16.81
N GLY A 55 11.75 -1.39 16.91
CA GLY A 55 11.69 -0.59 18.13
C GLY A 55 10.27 -0.36 18.67
N ASP A 56 10.13 -0.37 20.00
CA ASP A 56 8.85 -0.28 20.73
C ASP A 56 8.06 1.02 20.48
N GLU A 57 8.73 2.12 20.12
CA GLU A 57 8.11 3.42 19.85
C GLU A 57 7.33 3.43 18.53
N ASP A 58 7.94 2.94 17.45
CA ASP A 58 7.31 2.79 16.13
C ASP A 58 6.14 1.81 16.18
N LEU A 59 6.29 0.72 16.94
CA LEU A 59 5.24 -0.26 17.19
C LEU A 59 3.99 0.38 17.77
N ARG A 60 4.14 1.18 18.83
CA ARG A 60 3.00 1.83 19.51
C ARG A 60 2.32 2.86 18.63
N GLN A 61 3.07 3.54 17.77
CA GLN A 61 2.53 4.54 16.86
C GLN A 61 1.76 3.88 15.71
N LEU A 62 2.34 2.84 15.10
CA LEU A 62 1.68 2.09 14.05
C LEU A 62 0.45 1.33 14.57
N ALA A 63 0.54 0.70 15.75
CA ALA A 63 -0.58 -0.03 16.31
C ALA A 63 -1.76 0.88 16.65
N ARG A 64 -1.51 2.11 17.14
CA ARG A 64 -2.58 3.09 17.35
C ARG A 64 -3.23 3.49 16.04
N PHE A 65 -2.43 3.85 15.03
CA PHE A 65 -2.95 4.21 13.71
C PHE A 65 -3.80 3.10 13.09
N VAL A 66 -3.30 1.87 13.10
CA VAL A 66 -4.02 0.71 12.55
C VAL A 66 -5.29 0.43 13.34
N THR A 67 -5.27 0.57 14.67
CA THR A 67 -6.46 0.31 15.52
C THR A 67 -7.54 1.38 15.37
N GLU A 68 -7.16 2.64 15.22
CA GLU A 68 -8.11 3.76 15.04
C GLU A 68 -8.76 3.74 13.65
N ASN A 69 -8.06 3.22 12.65
CA ASN A 69 -8.44 3.31 11.24
C ASN A 69 -8.54 1.95 10.57
N ALA A 70 -8.78 0.92 11.38
CA ALA A 70 -8.79 -0.47 10.95
C ALA A 70 -9.77 -0.72 9.81
N ASP A 71 -10.90 -0.01 9.77
CA ASP A 71 -12.00 -0.29 8.83
C ASP A 71 -11.59 -0.16 7.36
N GLY A 72 -10.96 0.94 6.95
CA GLY A 72 -10.62 1.11 5.53
C GLY A 72 -9.29 0.48 5.17
N ILE A 73 -8.32 0.38 6.09
CA ILE A 73 -7.07 -0.36 5.89
C ILE A 73 -7.45 -1.82 5.63
N ALA A 74 -8.34 -2.38 6.48
CA ALA A 74 -8.90 -3.71 6.29
C ALA A 74 -9.56 -3.90 4.93
N ILE A 75 -10.44 -2.98 4.52
CA ILE A 75 -11.15 -3.10 3.24
C ILE A 75 -10.16 -3.14 2.07
N THR A 76 -9.20 -2.23 2.03
CA THR A 76 -8.18 -2.20 0.96
C THR A 76 -7.34 -3.48 0.95
N LEU A 77 -6.85 -3.94 2.11
CA LEU A 77 -6.09 -5.19 2.19
C LEU A 77 -6.91 -6.42 1.75
N VAL A 78 -8.20 -6.47 2.09
CA VAL A 78 -9.08 -7.58 1.70
C VAL A 78 -9.32 -7.57 0.19
N VAL A 79 -9.65 -6.42 -0.39
CA VAL A 79 -9.95 -6.32 -1.83
C VAL A 79 -8.72 -6.63 -2.67
N VAL A 80 -7.58 -6.00 -2.34
CA VAL A 80 -6.31 -6.23 -3.05
C VAL A 80 -5.82 -7.66 -2.84
N GLY A 81 -5.81 -8.13 -1.58
CA GLY A 81 -5.35 -9.47 -1.24
C GLY A 81 -6.18 -10.57 -1.90
N LEU A 82 -7.51 -10.48 -1.88
CA LEU A 82 -8.36 -11.46 -2.56
C LEU A 82 -8.23 -11.36 -4.09
N GLY A 83 -8.17 -10.15 -4.65
CA GLY A 83 -7.98 -9.96 -6.09
C GLY A 83 -6.71 -10.64 -6.59
N LEU A 84 -5.57 -10.34 -5.95
CA LEU A 84 -4.28 -10.95 -6.32
C LEU A 84 -4.24 -12.45 -6.03
N ALA A 85 -4.84 -12.92 -4.92
CA ALA A 85 -4.94 -14.34 -4.62
C ALA A 85 -5.75 -15.10 -5.69
N THR A 86 -6.84 -14.51 -6.21
CA THR A 86 -7.62 -15.14 -7.29
C THR A 86 -6.82 -15.24 -8.58
N LEU A 87 -6.03 -14.22 -8.92
CA LEU A 87 -5.12 -14.26 -10.07
C LEU A 87 -4.09 -15.38 -9.93
N CYS A 88 -3.46 -15.52 -8.76
CA CYS A 88 -2.52 -16.61 -8.49
C CYS A 88 -3.21 -17.99 -8.51
N PHE A 89 -4.44 -18.08 -8.00
CA PHE A 89 -5.22 -19.32 -8.01
C PHE A 89 -5.55 -19.78 -9.44
N ILE A 90 -5.89 -18.85 -10.33
CA ILE A 90 -6.05 -19.12 -11.77
C ILE A 90 -4.73 -19.67 -12.33
N GLY A 91 -3.58 -19.08 -11.99
CA GLY A 91 -2.26 -19.57 -12.38
C GLY A 91 -1.97 -21.01 -11.91
N CYS A 92 -2.32 -21.33 -10.65
CA CYS A 92 -2.20 -22.69 -10.10
C CYS A 92 -3.08 -23.71 -10.83
N ILE A 93 -4.35 -23.37 -11.10
CA ILE A 93 -5.26 -24.25 -11.85
C ILE A 93 -4.76 -24.43 -13.28
N ALA A 94 -4.30 -23.35 -13.93
CA ALA A 94 -3.78 -23.37 -15.29
C ALA A 94 -2.59 -24.33 -15.43
N SER A 95 -1.66 -24.29 -14.46
CA SER A 95 -0.50 -25.18 -14.43
C SER A 95 -0.89 -26.64 -14.10
N CYS A 96 -1.75 -26.86 -13.10
CA CYS A 96 -2.13 -28.20 -12.63
C CYS A 96 -3.00 -28.97 -13.64
N CYS A 97 -4.01 -28.31 -14.24
CA CYS A 97 -4.93 -28.96 -15.16
C CYS A 97 -4.35 -29.11 -16.57
N GLY A 98 -3.20 -28.47 -16.87
CA GLY A 98 -2.61 -28.45 -18.21
C GLY A 98 -3.53 -27.85 -19.27
N CYS A 99 -4.50 -27.02 -18.86
CA CYS A 99 -5.49 -26.46 -19.77
C CYS A 99 -4.88 -25.28 -20.53
N ASN A 100 -4.54 -25.49 -21.81
CA ASN A 100 -3.95 -24.46 -22.66
C ASN A 100 -4.84 -23.22 -22.82
N ILE A 101 -6.17 -23.37 -22.74
CA ILE A 101 -7.09 -22.22 -22.80
C ILE A 101 -6.92 -21.35 -21.55
N LEU A 102 -6.84 -21.96 -20.36
CA LEU A 102 -6.69 -21.23 -19.10
C LEU A 102 -5.31 -20.56 -18.99
N LEU A 103 -4.25 -21.23 -19.48
CA LEU A 103 -2.91 -20.61 -19.60
C LEU A 103 -2.92 -19.39 -20.52
N LYS A 104 -3.65 -19.43 -21.64
CA LYS A 104 -3.79 -18.27 -22.54
C LYS A 104 -4.54 -17.10 -21.89
N ILE A 105 -5.61 -17.38 -21.15
CA ILE A 105 -6.35 -16.35 -20.40
C ILE A 105 -5.44 -15.73 -19.33
N TYR A 106 -4.73 -16.56 -18.57
CA TYR A 106 -3.78 -16.09 -17.56
C TYR A 106 -2.67 -15.24 -18.17
N ALA A 107 -2.07 -15.68 -19.28
CA ALA A 107 -1.07 -14.90 -20.02
C ALA A 107 -1.62 -13.55 -20.49
N PHE A 108 -2.85 -13.53 -21.02
CA PHE A 108 -3.48 -12.28 -21.46
C PHE A 108 -3.66 -11.31 -20.30
N ILE A 109 -4.11 -11.77 -19.13
CA ILE A 109 -4.25 -10.92 -17.94
C ILE A 109 -2.90 -10.35 -17.51
N LEU A 110 -1.86 -11.18 -17.43
CA LEU A 110 -0.51 -10.72 -17.08
C LEU A 110 0.04 -9.71 -18.11
N ILE A 111 -0.17 -9.94 -19.41
CA ILE A 111 0.27 -8.98 -20.44
C ILE A 111 -0.44 -7.63 -20.27
N VAL A 112 -1.74 -7.63 -19.96
CA VAL A 112 -2.48 -6.39 -19.71
C VAL A 112 -1.94 -5.66 -18.48
N ILE A 113 -1.68 -6.39 -17.38
CA ILE A 113 -1.10 -5.81 -16.16
C ILE A 113 0.29 -5.23 -16.46
N LEU A 114 1.17 -6.00 -17.12
CA LEU A 114 2.51 -5.55 -17.53
C LEU A 114 2.48 -4.26 -18.34
N VAL A 115 1.56 -4.14 -19.30
CA VAL A 115 1.42 -2.92 -20.11
C VAL A 115 0.99 -1.73 -19.25
N VAL A 116 0.02 -1.93 -18.34
CA VAL A 116 -0.42 -0.90 -17.40
C VAL A 116 0.73 -0.48 -16.47
N GLU A 117 1.51 -1.43 -15.95
CA GLU A 117 2.66 -1.16 -15.10
C GLU A 117 3.74 -0.36 -15.85
N ILE A 118 4.11 -0.76 -17.07
CA ILE A 118 5.09 -0.04 -17.88
C ILE A 118 4.62 1.39 -18.15
N ILE A 119 3.34 1.59 -18.50
CA ILE A 119 2.78 2.94 -18.73
C ILE A 119 2.84 3.76 -17.43
N ALA A 120 2.37 3.19 -16.31
CA ALA A 120 2.36 3.88 -15.02
C ALA A 120 3.78 4.29 -14.59
N VAL A 121 4.74 3.37 -14.64
CA VAL A 121 6.15 3.63 -14.32
C VAL A 121 6.73 4.68 -15.26
N SER A 122 6.51 4.55 -16.57
CA SER A 122 7.01 5.52 -17.55
C SER A 122 6.47 6.93 -17.27
N VAL A 123 5.17 7.07 -16.96
CA VAL A 123 4.56 8.37 -16.65
C VAL A 123 5.09 8.93 -15.33
N VAL A 124 5.13 8.13 -14.27
CA VAL A 124 5.55 8.56 -12.92
C VAL A 124 7.02 8.97 -12.89
N PHE A 125 7.90 8.24 -13.59
CA PHE A 125 9.34 8.46 -13.57
C PHE A 125 9.86 9.28 -14.77
N SER A 126 8.99 9.71 -15.69
CA SER A 126 9.38 10.61 -16.80
C SER A 126 9.92 11.96 -16.33
N ASP A 127 9.48 12.41 -15.15
CA ASP A 127 9.87 13.66 -14.52
C ASP A 127 10.12 13.37 -13.03
N SER A 128 11.27 13.80 -12.50
CA SER A 128 11.63 13.59 -11.10
C SER A 128 10.68 14.27 -10.11
N THR A 129 9.87 15.22 -10.58
CA THR A 129 8.84 15.91 -9.78
C THR A 129 7.46 15.27 -9.91
N LYS A 130 7.23 14.36 -10.87
CA LYS A 130 5.92 13.73 -11.08
C LYS A 130 5.50 12.88 -9.91
N LEU A 131 6.39 12.03 -9.38
CA LEU A 131 6.11 11.23 -8.20
C LEU A 131 5.74 12.12 -7.00
N ALA A 132 6.53 13.16 -6.74
CA ALA A 132 6.27 14.08 -5.63
C ALA A 132 4.94 14.82 -5.80
N SER A 133 4.64 15.34 -7.00
CA SER A 133 3.37 16.04 -7.27
C SER A 133 2.15 15.13 -7.17
N LEU A 134 2.26 13.85 -7.59
CA LEU A 134 1.20 12.86 -7.40
C LEU A 134 0.96 12.61 -5.91
N ILE A 135 2.01 12.36 -5.13
CA ILE A 135 1.87 12.13 -3.68
C ILE A 135 1.27 13.38 -3.00
N VAL A 136 1.74 14.57 -3.35
CA VAL A 136 1.21 15.84 -2.82
C VAL A 136 -0.28 15.99 -3.13
N LYS A 137 -0.68 15.75 -4.39
CA LYS A 137 -2.08 15.87 -4.81
C LYS A 137 -2.99 14.85 -4.10
N GLU A 138 -2.53 13.62 -3.97
CA GLU A 138 -3.25 12.58 -3.23
C GLU A 138 -3.38 12.97 -1.75
N MET A 139 -2.30 13.47 -1.13
CA MET A 139 -2.34 13.95 0.25
C MET A 139 -3.29 15.13 0.44
N GLU A 140 -3.33 16.09 -0.49
CA GLU A 140 -4.31 17.18 -0.50
C GLU A 140 -5.74 16.64 -0.55
N THR A 141 -6.01 15.68 -1.43
CA THR A 141 -7.34 15.06 -1.59
C THR A 141 -7.75 14.30 -0.32
N LEU A 142 -6.80 13.60 0.30
CA LEU A 142 -7.02 12.97 1.59
C LEU A 142 -7.27 14.02 2.69
N LEU A 143 -6.64 15.20 2.63
CA LEU A 143 -6.83 16.24 3.64
C LEU A 143 -8.26 16.81 3.58
N GLU A 144 -8.84 16.96 2.39
CA GLU A 144 -10.24 17.37 2.23
C GLU A 144 -11.21 16.43 2.95
N SER A 145 -10.89 15.14 2.93
CA SER A 145 -11.66 14.08 3.59
C SER A 145 -11.34 13.92 5.09
N PHE A 146 -10.46 14.76 5.64
CA PHE A 146 -10.05 14.68 7.05
C PHE A 146 -11.24 14.90 7.99
N ASN A 147 -11.28 14.14 9.09
CA ASN A 147 -12.34 14.12 10.10
C ASN A 147 -13.76 13.98 9.53
N GLY A 148 -13.91 13.30 8.39
CA GLY A 148 -15.22 12.93 7.89
C GLY A 148 -15.81 11.70 8.61
N THR A 149 -17.08 11.44 8.34
CA THR A 149 -17.87 10.42 9.05
C THR A 149 -17.94 9.08 8.32
N SER A 150 -17.68 9.08 7.00
CA SER A 150 -17.67 7.88 6.17
C SER A 150 -16.46 6.98 6.50
N LYS A 151 -16.52 5.71 6.10
CA LYS A 151 -15.40 4.77 6.29
C LYS A 151 -14.15 5.19 5.53
N GLU A 152 -14.32 5.76 4.33
CA GLU A 152 -13.24 6.26 3.49
C GLU A 152 -12.64 7.53 4.10
N GLU A 153 -13.44 8.42 4.68
CA GLU A 153 -12.95 9.64 5.32
C GLU A 153 -12.17 9.38 6.62
N LYS A 154 -12.55 8.33 7.36
CA LYS A 154 -11.76 7.85 8.51
C LYS A 154 -10.36 7.41 8.09
N MET A 155 -10.22 6.80 6.90
CA MET A 155 -8.90 6.45 6.37
C MET A 155 -8.04 7.66 6.08
N SER A 156 -8.63 8.67 5.46
CA SER A 156 -7.89 9.90 5.17
C SER A 156 -7.43 10.58 6.46
N THR A 157 -8.28 10.56 7.49
CA THR A 157 -7.94 11.01 8.84
C THR A 157 -6.78 10.22 9.44
N ALA A 158 -6.76 8.90 9.23
CA ALA A 158 -5.64 8.03 9.59
C ALA A 158 -4.35 8.55 8.99
N VAL A 159 -4.29 8.54 7.66
CA VAL A 159 -3.08 8.77 6.87
C VAL A 159 -2.45 10.10 7.29
N TRP A 160 -3.28 11.11 7.43
CA TRP A 160 -2.89 12.43 7.91
C TRP A 160 -2.39 12.44 9.35
N THR A 161 -3.04 11.71 10.27
CA THR A 161 -2.58 11.55 11.66
C THR A 161 -1.16 10.97 11.73
N VAL A 162 -0.85 9.92 10.97
CA VAL A 162 0.52 9.35 10.93
C VAL A 162 1.49 10.26 10.21
N ALA A 163 1.11 10.85 9.08
CA ALA A 163 1.99 11.74 8.33
C ALA A 163 2.43 12.93 9.20
N MET A 164 1.48 13.59 9.87
CA MET A 164 1.74 14.70 10.79
C MET A 164 2.57 14.28 12.00
N THR A 165 2.34 13.08 12.53
CA THR A 165 3.07 12.58 13.71
C THR A 165 4.51 12.21 13.36
N GLY A 166 4.71 11.36 12.35
CA GLY A 166 6.03 10.84 11.99
C GLY A 166 6.98 11.88 11.41
N SER A 167 6.44 12.93 10.77
CA SER A 167 7.24 14.01 10.20
C SER A 167 7.15 15.32 10.99
N THR A 168 6.39 15.35 12.10
CA THR A 168 6.25 16.51 12.99
C THR A 168 5.89 17.79 12.20
N CYS A 169 4.74 17.76 11.54
CA CYS A 169 4.19 18.85 10.72
C CYS A 169 2.67 18.92 10.89
N CYS A 170 2.03 19.96 10.34
CA CYS A 170 0.60 20.19 10.45
C CYS A 170 -0.01 20.64 9.11
N GLY A 171 -1.00 19.91 8.60
CA GLY A 171 -1.65 20.22 7.32
C GLY A 171 -0.67 20.17 6.14
N MET A 172 -1.09 20.63 4.97
CA MET A 172 -0.19 20.72 3.80
C MET A 172 0.75 21.92 3.96
N ASP A 173 0.17 23.08 4.21
CA ASP A 173 0.83 24.38 4.31
C ASP A 173 0.70 25.01 5.71
N GLY A 174 0.00 24.32 6.64
CA GLY A 174 -0.10 24.71 8.05
C GLY A 174 -1.49 24.47 8.63
N TYR A 175 -1.72 24.96 9.86
CA TYR A 175 -3.00 24.80 10.56
C TYR A 175 -4.18 25.46 9.81
N GLY A 176 -3.93 26.51 9.04
CA GLY A 176 -4.95 27.22 8.28
C GLY A 176 -5.65 26.36 7.22
N ASP A 177 -5.07 25.23 6.82
CA ASP A 177 -5.74 24.32 5.87
C ASP A 177 -6.98 23.66 6.48
N PHE A 178 -6.93 23.32 7.77
CA PHE A 178 -8.09 22.79 8.48
C PHE A 178 -9.17 23.86 8.68
N GLU A 179 -8.79 25.12 8.90
CA GLU A 179 -9.72 26.24 9.00
C GLU A 179 -10.46 26.47 7.67
N LYS A 180 -9.73 26.48 6.54
CA LYS A 180 -10.32 26.60 5.21
C LYS A 180 -11.33 25.47 4.92
N LEU A 181 -11.03 24.26 5.39
CA LEU A 181 -11.87 23.09 5.22
C LEU A 181 -13.00 22.97 6.25
N ASN A 182 -13.11 23.92 7.19
CA ASN A 182 -14.03 23.87 8.34
C ASN A 182 -13.92 22.55 9.14
N LYS A 183 -12.69 22.04 9.30
CA LYS A 183 -12.39 20.82 10.05
C LYS A 183 -11.79 21.15 11.41
N SER A 184 -11.99 20.27 12.37
CA SER A 184 -11.39 20.41 13.71
C SER A 184 -9.87 20.32 13.64
N LEU A 185 -9.19 21.17 14.41
CA LEU A 185 -7.74 21.20 14.48
C LEU A 185 -7.19 19.97 15.22
N PRO A 186 -6.31 19.18 14.60
CA PRO A 186 -5.74 18.01 15.24
C PRO A 186 -4.59 18.43 16.19
N LEU A 187 -4.34 17.64 17.24
CA LEU A 187 -3.35 17.99 18.29
C LEU A 187 -1.92 18.15 17.76
N GLN A 188 -1.61 17.53 16.63
CA GLN A 188 -0.34 17.65 15.91
C GLN A 188 -0.04 19.10 15.52
N CYS A 189 -1.08 19.92 15.29
CA CYS A 189 -0.95 21.34 15.00
C CYS A 189 -0.62 22.20 16.23
N CYS A 190 -0.70 21.64 17.43
CA CYS A 190 -0.37 22.30 18.70
C CYS A 190 0.75 21.58 19.46
N ASN A 191 1.72 20.99 18.73
CA ASN A 191 2.88 20.28 19.29
C ASN A 191 2.53 19.07 20.19
N MET A 192 1.33 18.48 20.03
CA MET A 192 0.82 17.31 20.77
C MET A 192 0.83 17.41 22.32
N THR A 193 1.16 18.58 22.88
CA THR A 193 1.29 18.81 24.33
C THR A 193 0.02 19.40 24.94
N ALA A 194 -0.86 19.95 24.10
CA ALA A 194 -2.11 20.55 24.52
C ALA A 194 -3.23 19.49 24.70
N ILE A 195 -4.12 19.71 25.67
CA ILE A 195 -5.33 18.89 25.90
C ILE A 195 -6.34 19.06 24.75
N SER A 196 -6.36 20.26 24.14
CA SER A 196 -7.17 20.62 22.99
C SER A 196 -6.39 21.60 22.13
N CYS A 197 -6.56 21.54 20.81
CA CYS A 197 -5.89 22.43 19.88
C CYS A 197 -6.89 23.45 19.31
N ASP A 198 -6.68 24.72 19.61
CA ASP A 198 -7.42 25.84 19.02
C ASP A 198 -6.52 26.65 18.08
N SER A 199 -7.14 27.50 17.25
CA SER A 199 -6.43 28.31 16.26
C SER A 199 -5.37 29.23 16.88
N LYS A 200 -5.62 29.76 18.08
CA LYS A 200 -4.68 30.66 18.76
C LYS A 200 -3.42 29.92 19.19
N THR A 201 -3.59 28.72 19.74
CA THR A 201 -2.49 27.85 20.15
C THR A 201 -1.70 27.37 18.94
N ALA A 202 -2.39 26.91 17.89
CA ALA A 202 -1.72 26.48 16.66
C ALA A 202 -0.95 27.61 15.97
N GLN A 203 -1.52 28.82 15.97
CA GLN A 203 -0.83 30.02 15.48
C GLN A 203 0.40 30.37 16.32
N SER A 204 0.29 30.29 17.65
CA SER A 204 1.41 30.58 18.56
C SER A 204 2.55 29.58 18.44
N VAL A 205 2.24 28.30 18.23
CA VAL A 205 3.24 27.23 18.07
C VAL A 205 3.84 27.27 16.66
N SER A 206 3.04 27.63 15.65
CA SER A 206 3.46 27.76 14.25
C SER A 206 4.17 26.51 13.72
N VAL A 207 3.53 25.34 13.90
CA VAL A 207 4.04 24.07 13.35
C VAL A 207 4.08 24.18 11.81
N PRO A 208 5.20 23.85 11.16
CA PRO A 208 5.32 23.94 9.70
C PRO A 208 4.40 22.94 8.98
N GLY A 209 4.05 23.28 7.74
CA GLY A 209 3.30 22.40 6.83
C GLY A 209 4.06 21.13 6.44
N CYS A 210 3.32 20.10 6.03
CA CYS A 210 3.88 18.82 5.61
C CYS A 210 4.37 18.79 4.15
N ARG A 211 4.01 19.77 3.31
CA ARG A 211 4.30 19.76 1.86
C ARG A 211 5.77 19.52 1.55
N ASP A 212 6.67 20.32 2.11
CA ASP A 212 8.10 20.21 1.84
C ASP A 212 8.67 18.87 2.31
N LYS A 213 8.15 18.34 3.42
CA LYS A 213 8.57 17.03 3.95
C LYS A 213 8.11 15.88 3.05
N ILE A 214 6.89 15.96 2.53
CA ILE A 214 6.33 14.98 1.59
C ILE A 214 7.12 15.00 0.28
N VAL A 215 7.38 16.20 -0.28
CA VAL A 215 8.18 16.36 -1.50
C VAL A 215 9.59 15.81 -1.30
N LYS A 216 10.22 16.14 -0.17
CA LYS A 216 11.55 15.63 0.17
C LYS A 216 11.56 14.12 0.33
N PHE A 217 10.57 13.54 1.04
CA PHE A 217 10.43 12.09 1.19
C PHE A 217 10.29 11.39 -0.16
N ALA A 218 9.47 11.94 -1.07
CA ALA A 218 9.29 11.41 -2.40
C ALA A 218 10.57 11.47 -3.23
N ALA A 219 11.33 12.57 -3.15
CA ALA A 219 12.60 12.75 -3.83
C ALA A 219 13.68 11.80 -3.29
N ASP A 220 13.84 11.73 -1.97
CA ASP A 220 14.85 10.91 -1.30
C ASP A 220 14.63 9.41 -1.57
N ASN A 221 13.37 8.98 -1.70
CA ASN A 221 13.01 7.58 -1.92
C ASN A 221 12.65 7.25 -3.38
N MET A 222 12.76 8.20 -4.31
CA MET A 222 12.40 8.00 -5.72
C MET A 222 13.11 6.80 -6.33
N MET A 223 14.41 6.64 -6.06
CA MET A 223 15.20 5.50 -6.54
C MET A 223 14.70 4.16 -5.98
N THR A 224 14.31 4.13 -4.71
CA THR A 224 13.76 2.93 -4.07
C THR A 224 12.44 2.52 -4.74
N PHE A 225 11.53 3.46 -4.97
CA PHE A 225 10.29 3.19 -5.69
C PHE A 225 10.56 2.67 -7.11
N MET A 226 11.53 3.26 -7.81
CA MET A 226 11.94 2.82 -9.14
C MET A 226 12.46 1.38 -9.12
N TYR A 227 13.32 1.01 -8.18
CA TYR A 227 13.84 -0.36 -8.07
C TYR A 227 12.74 -1.38 -7.78
N ILE A 228 11.79 -1.05 -6.89
CA ILE A 228 10.65 -1.92 -6.59
C ILE A 228 9.81 -2.14 -7.85
N SER A 229 9.49 -1.08 -8.59
CA SER A 229 8.72 -1.18 -9.83
C SER A 229 9.44 -1.98 -10.92
N ILE A 230 10.75 -1.79 -11.09
CA ILE A 230 11.54 -2.57 -12.05
C ILE A 230 11.56 -4.05 -11.66
N ALA A 231 11.72 -4.36 -10.37
CA ALA A 231 11.70 -5.74 -9.89
C ALA A 231 10.34 -6.42 -10.14
N ALA A 232 9.23 -5.71 -9.95
CA ALA A 232 7.88 -6.19 -10.25
C ALA A 232 7.72 -6.52 -11.74
N ILE A 233 8.09 -5.59 -12.63
CA ILE A 233 8.04 -5.77 -14.09
C ILE A 233 8.89 -6.96 -14.54
N LEU A 234 10.09 -7.13 -13.97
CA LEU A 234 10.97 -8.26 -14.31
C LEU A 234 10.38 -9.60 -13.83
N LEU A 235 9.80 -9.63 -12.63
CA LEU A 235 9.14 -10.82 -12.11
C LEU A 235 7.93 -11.21 -12.96
N GLU A 236 7.07 -10.23 -13.30
CA GLU A 236 5.91 -10.46 -14.15
C GLU A 236 6.33 -10.88 -15.57
N GLY A 237 7.32 -10.21 -16.15
CA GLY A 237 7.89 -10.60 -17.44
C GLY A 237 8.43 -12.02 -17.45
N ALA A 238 9.13 -12.43 -16.38
CA ALA A 238 9.59 -13.81 -16.23
C ALA A 238 8.43 -14.80 -16.16
N LEU A 239 7.35 -14.49 -15.41
CA LEU A 239 6.14 -15.30 -15.36
C LEU A 239 5.48 -15.43 -16.74
N ILE A 240 5.38 -14.33 -17.51
CA ILE A 240 4.84 -14.35 -18.86
C ILE A 240 5.69 -15.25 -19.77
N VAL A 241 7.02 -15.12 -19.75
CA VAL A 241 7.92 -15.97 -20.56
C VAL A 241 7.73 -17.45 -20.21
N ILE A 242 7.65 -17.77 -18.92
CA ILE A 242 7.37 -19.12 -18.42
C ILE A 242 6.04 -19.64 -18.99
N VAL A 243 4.97 -18.85 -18.91
CA VAL A 243 3.64 -19.25 -19.41
C VAL A 243 3.63 -19.41 -20.92
N MET A 244 4.28 -18.51 -21.67
CA MET A 244 4.36 -18.60 -23.12
C MET A 244 5.14 -19.85 -23.56
N LEU A 245 6.27 -20.14 -22.92
CA LEU A 245 7.02 -21.38 -23.17
C LEU A 245 6.15 -22.62 -22.89
N LEU A 246 5.33 -22.62 -21.83
CA LEU A 246 4.38 -23.71 -21.55
C LEU A 246 3.27 -23.86 -22.59
N ILE A 247 2.85 -22.77 -23.24
CA ILE A 247 1.82 -22.81 -24.28
C ILE A 247 2.38 -23.41 -25.59
N PHE A 248 3.68 -23.23 -25.87
CA PHE A 248 4.33 -23.70 -27.10
C PHE A 248 5.03 -25.08 -26.99
N LEU A 249 5.30 -25.57 -25.77
CA LEU A 249 5.91 -26.88 -25.48
C LEU A 249 4.87 -28.00 -25.36
#